data_AF-A0A960SAG3-F1
#
_entry.id   AF-A0A960SAG3-F1
#
_cell.length_a   1.000
_cell.length_b   1.000
_cell.length_c   1.000
_cell.angle_alpha   90.00
_cell.angle_beta   90.00
_cell.angle_gamma   90.00
#
_symmetry.space_group_name_H-M   'P 1'
#
loop_
_entity.id
_entity.type
_entity.pdbx_description
1 polymer ?
#
loop_
_entity_poly.entity_id
_entity_poly.type
_entity_poly.pdbx_seq_one_letter_code
_entity_poly.pdbx_strand_id
1 'polypeptide(L)'
;MYPWAEGIEVFLKNGDRLQGELIVESDEHLTIAHPILGEIEIAKSDLAELPPIPEGPATAVVTQAKPKPEPEPAVAAAEERDMPQEKGDKRVTQIPEVLSKLPAGLVQVLQEMNSKVGFSFSDSKSRKDRTDLRFFYNSKWKNGHSEYVFDTDYRYIEVDGETSDNRYTANFRFRRQQEKNFFVQASTFYRRDPIREIDL
;
A
#
# COMPACT_ATOMS: atom_id res chain seq x y z
N MET A 1 -6.00 -9.75 -25.82
CA MET A 1 -5.87 -11.01 -25.06
C MET A 1 -4.64 -11.71 -25.60
N TYR A 2 -3.51 -11.61 -24.91
CA TYR A 2 -2.22 -12.15 -25.36
C TYR A 2 -2.12 -13.63 -24.93
N PRO A 3 -1.90 -14.59 -25.86
CA PRO A 3 -2.10 -16.02 -25.61
C PRO A 3 -0.92 -16.75 -24.93
N TRP A 4 -0.10 -16.08 -24.13
CA TRP A 4 1.11 -16.70 -23.53
C TRP A 4 1.50 -16.12 -22.16
N ALA A 5 0.58 -15.48 -21.45
CA ALA A 5 0.85 -14.94 -20.13
C ALA A 5 0.98 -16.07 -19.09
N GLU A 6 2.21 -16.47 -18.77
CA GLU A 6 2.50 -17.39 -17.68
C GLU A 6 2.55 -16.63 -16.36
N GLY A 7 1.89 -17.18 -15.33
CA GLY A 7 1.92 -16.63 -13.98
C GLY A 7 3.28 -16.85 -13.34
N ILE A 8 3.96 -15.76 -12.99
CA ILE A 8 5.27 -15.76 -12.33
C ILE A 8 5.17 -15.22 -10.90
N GLU A 9 6.03 -15.74 -10.03
CA GLU A 9 6.26 -15.21 -8.68
C GLU A 9 7.68 -14.63 -8.62
N VAL A 10 7.80 -13.39 -8.15
CA VAL A 10 9.04 -12.62 -8.14
C VAL A 10 9.37 -12.19 -6.73
N PHE A 11 10.62 -12.42 -6.33
CA PHE A 11 11.14 -12.06 -5.01
C PHE A 11 12.03 -10.83 -5.14
N LEU A 12 11.71 -9.78 -4.39
CA LEU A 12 12.48 -8.54 -4.35
C LEU A 12 13.53 -8.58 -3.23
N LYS A 13 14.64 -7.85 -3.40
CA LYS A 13 15.74 -7.77 -2.41
C LYS A 13 15.31 -7.24 -1.04
N ASN A 14 14.22 -6.47 -1.00
CA ASN A 14 13.63 -5.97 0.25
C ASN A 14 12.83 -7.04 1.02
N GLY A 15 12.65 -8.24 0.45
CA GLY A 15 11.90 -9.34 1.05
C GLY A 15 10.43 -9.42 0.61
N ASP A 16 9.97 -8.49 -0.25
CA ASP A 16 8.62 -8.51 -0.80
C ASP A 16 8.47 -9.58 -1.89
N ARG A 17 7.23 -10.04 -2.07
CA ARG A 17 6.83 -11.03 -3.08
C ARG A 17 5.76 -10.44 -3.97
N LEU A 18 5.96 -10.53 -5.28
CA LEU A 18 4.98 -10.10 -6.29
C LEU A 18 4.58 -11.29 -7.14
N GLN A 19 3.27 -11.47 -7.34
CA GLN A 19 2.72 -12.50 -8.20
C GLN A 19 1.92 -11.85 -9.33
N GLY A 20 2.21 -12.22 -10.57
CA GLY A 20 1.50 -11.67 -11.72
C GLY A 20 1.88 -12.35 -13.03
N GLU A 21 1.43 -11.78 -14.14
CA GLU A 21 1.67 -12.31 -15.48
C GLU A 21 2.87 -11.60 -16.12
N LEU A 22 3.86 -12.34 -16.61
CA LEU A 22 5.01 -11.75 -17.32
C LEU A 22 4.56 -11.22 -18.69
N ILE A 23 4.77 -9.92 -18.93
CA ILE A 23 4.42 -9.29 -20.22
C ILE A 23 5.66 -9.13 -21.08
N VAL A 24 6.73 -8.56 -20.52
CA VAL A 24 7.97 -8.26 -21.23
C VAL A 24 9.14 -8.51 -20.31
N GLU A 25 10.17 -9.18 -20.83
CA GLU A 25 11.48 -9.28 -20.19
C GLU A 25 12.52 -8.63 -21.11
N SER A 26 13.15 -7.57 -20.63
CA SER A 26 14.32 -6.93 -21.25
C SER A 26 15.59 -7.30 -20.47
N ASP A 27 16.75 -6.90 -20.96
CA ASP A 27 18.03 -7.16 -20.28
C ASP A 27 18.14 -6.41 -18.93
N GLU A 28 17.48 -5.27 -18.79
CA GLU A 28 17.55 -4.41 -17.58
C GLU A 28 16.28 -4.44 -16.72
N HIS A 29 15.12 -4.68 -17.35
CA HIS A 29 13.81 -4.54 -16.73
C HIS A 29 12.90 -5.74 -16.99
N LEU A 30 12.01 -6.03 -16.03
CA LEU A 30 10.97 -7.04 -16.08
C LEU A 30 9.61 -6.37 -15.87
N THR A 31 8.68 -6.54 -16.81
CA THR A 31 7.33 -5.97 -16.72
C THR A 31 6.31 -7.06 -16.41
N ILE A 32 5.61 -6.91 -15.28
CA ILE A 32 4.60 -7.85 -14.79
C ILE A 32 3.23 -7.17 -14.77
N ALA A 33 2.19 -7.82 -15.27
CA ALA A 33 0.80 -7.46 -15.03
C ALA A 33 0.33 -8.04 -13.68
N HIS A 34 0.15 -7.18 -12.69
CA HIS A 34 -0.40 -7.54 -11.38
C HIS A 34 -1.91 -7.22 -11.32
N PRO A 35 -2.76 -8.13 -10.80
CA PRO A 35 -4.23 -7.98 -10.86
C PRO A 35 -4.77 -6.74 -10.11
N ILE A 36 -4.05 -6.28 -9.08
CA ILE A 36 -4.47 -5.14 -8.25
C ILE A 36 -3.70 -3.85 -8.60
N LEU A 37 -2.46 -3.99 -9.06
CA LEU A 37 -1.53 -2.86 -9.18
C LEU A 37 -1.36 -2.41 -10.65
N GLY A 38 -1.88 -3.19 -11.61
CA GLY A 38 -1.69 -2.95 -13.03
C GLY A 38 -0.32 -3.43 -13.51
N GLU A 39 0.24 -2.75 -14.51
CA GLU A 39 1.56 -3.06 -15.05
C GLU A 39 2.65 -2.48 -14.14
N ILE A 40 3.55 -3.33 -13.67
CA ILE A 40 4.67 -2.96 -12.81
C ILE A 40 5.95 -3.27 -13.55
N GLU A 41 6.81 -2.27 -13.68
CA GLU A 41 8.18 -2.42 -14.20
C GLU A 41 9.14 -2.56 -13.01
N ILE A 42 9.92 -3.64 -13.02
CA ILE A 42 10.86 -3.99 -11.96
C ILE A 42 12.26 -4.06 -12.57
N ALA A 43 13.21 -3.31 -12.03
CA ALA A 43 14.61 -3.44 -12.43
C ALA A 43 15.15 -4.80 -12.02
N LYS A 44 15.86 -5.50 -12.92
CA LYS A 44 16.49 -6.79 -12.60
C LYS A 44 17.49 -6.68 -11.44
N SER A 45 18.05 -5.49 -11.21
CA SER A 45 18.90 -5.20 -10.05
C SER A 45 18.18 -5.35 -8.71
N ASP A 46 16.86 -5.27 -8.66
CA ASP A 46 16.06 -5.32 -7.44
C ASP A 46 15.51 -6.72 -7.14
N LEU A 47 15.76 -7.68 -8.03
CA LEU A 47 15.39 -9.08 -7.85
C LEU A 47 16.36 -9.78 -6.90
N ALA A 48 15.81 -10.51 -5.93
CA ALA A 48 16.56 -11.34 -5.00
C ALA A 48 16.94 -12.69 -5.65
N GLU A 49 16.00 -13.30 -6.36
CA GLU A 49 16.19 -14.55 -7.10
C GLU A 49 15.44 -14.44 -8.43
N LEU A 50 16.11 -14.82 -9.53
CA LEU A 50 15.46 -14.95 -10.83
C LEU A 50 14.57 -16.19 -10.78
N PRO A 51 13.27 -16.08 -11.12
CA PRO A 51 12.40 -17.25 -11.15
C PRO A 51 12.94 -18.27 -12.15
N PRO A 52 12.84 -19.58 -11.86
CA PRO A 52 13.23 -20.61 -12.80
C PRO A 52 12.37 -20.48 -14.05
N ILE A 53 13.00 -20.15 -15.18
CA ILE A 53 12.35 -20.07 -16.48
C ILE A 53 11.84 -21.49 -16.80
N PRO A 54 10.53 -21.71 -16.98
CA PRO A 54 10.05 -22.97 -17.49
C PRO A 54 10.57 -23.14 -18.92
N GLU A 55 11.43 -24.15 -19.14
CA GLU A 55 11.91 -24.50 -20.46
C GLU A 55 10.75 -25.11 -21.29
N GLY A 56 10.01 -24.24 -21.98
CA GLY A 56 8.94 -24.55 -22.94
C GLY A 56 9.23 -23.91 -24.31
N PRO A 57 8.75 -24.50 -25.44
CA PRO A 57 9.58 -24.72 -26.61
C PRO A 57 9.85 -23.47 -27.46
N ALA A 58 11.06 -23.45 -28.00
CA ALA A 58 11.62 -22.44 -28.86
C ALA A 58 10.75 -22.05 -30.08
N THR A 59 11.00 -20.81 -30.50
CA THR A 59 10.93 -20.28 -31.88
C THR A 59 9.66 -19.54 -32.30
N ALA A 60 9.70 -18.21 -32.18
CA ALA A 60 9.30 -17.32 -33.26
C ALA A 60 10.17 -16.05 -33.22
N VAL A 61 11.30 -16.10 -33.94
CA VAL A 61 12.11 -14.91 -34.25
C VAL A 61 11.25 -14.00 -35.12
N VAL A 62 10.67 -12.95 -34.54
CA VAL A 62 10.08 -11.86 -35.30
C VAL A 62 11.23 -11.07 -35.92
N THR A 63 11.40 -11.27 -37.22
CA THR A 63 12.35 -10.54 -38.06
C THR A 63 11.96 -9.07 -38.05
N GLN A 64 12.87 -8.22 -37.56
CA GLN A 64 12.76 -6.77 -37.59
C GLN A 64 12.52 -6.28 -39.03
N ALA A 65 11.34 -5.70 -39.27
CA ALA A 65 11.09 -4.88 -40.44
C ALA A 65 11.76 -3.50 -40.22
N LYS A 66 12.69 -3.21 -41.11
CA LYS A 66 13.44 -1.96 -41.32
C LYS A 66 12.56 -0.68 -41.12
N PRO A 67 12.94 0.27 -40.25
CA PRO A 67 12.29 1.57 -40.20
C PRO A 67 12.74 2.46 -41.38
N LYS A 68 11.75 3.08 -42.02
CA LYS A 68 11.89 4.17 -42.99
C LYS A 68 12.21 5.48 -42.25
N PRO A 69 13.18 6.30 -42.70
CA PRO A 69 13.52 7.54 -42.01
C PRO A 69 12.66 8.70 -42.54
N GLU A 70 11.92 9.36 -41.66
CA GLU A 70 11.38 10.73 -41.85
C GLU A 70 10.89 11.28 -40.49
N PRO A 71 10.85 12.61 -40.31
CA PRO A 71 11.86 13.38 -39.60
C PRO A 71 11.40 13.83 -38.20
N GLU A 72 12.38 14.25 -37.40
CA GLU A 72 12.21 14.86 -36.08
C GLU A 72 11.18 15.98 -36.05
N PRO A 73 10.37 16.03 -34.98
CA PRO A 73 10.10 17.29 -34.31
C PRO A 73 10.57 17.23 -32.85
N ALA A 74 11.56 18.08 -32.58
CA ALA A 74 11.79 18.85 -31.37
C ALA A 74 11.35 18.22 -30.02
N VAL A 75 12.38 17.85 -29.27
CA VAL A 75 12.38 17.64 -27.82
C VAL A 75 11.70 18.82 -27.12
N ALA A 76 10.46 18.64 -26.67
CA ALA A 76 9.91 19.45 -25.60
C ALA A 76 10.43 18.87 -24.28
N ALA A 77 11.37 19.58 -23.67
CA ALA A 77 11.88 19.32 -22.34
C ALA A 77 10.70 19.21 -21.36
N ALA A 78 10.39 18.00 -20.93
CA ALA A 78 9.56 17.77 -19.76
C ALA A 78 10.45 18.01 -18.54
N GLU A 79 10.24 19.16 -17.92
CA GLU A 79 10.81 19.52 -16.62
C GLU A 79 10.64 18.35 -15.64
N GLU A 80 11.79 17.88 -15.15
CA GLU A 80 11.91 17.06 -13.96
C GLU A 80 11.21 17.81 -12.82
N ARG A 81 9.96 17.45 -12.54
CA ARG A 81 9.27 17.90 -11.33
C ARG A 81 9.88 17.11 -10.18
N ASP A 82 10.91 17.71 -9.63
CA ASP A 82 11.55 17.41 -8.36
C ASP A 82 10.44 17.31 -7.29
N MET A 83 9.93 16.10 -7.05
CA MET A 83 9.05 15.87 -5.91
C MET A 83 9.92 16.06 -4.67
N PRO A 84 9.59 17.02 -3.78
CA PRO A 84 10.40 17.27 -2.61
C PRO A 84 10.40 16.00 -1.75
N GLN A 85 11.58 15.38 -1.66
CA GLN A 85 11.88 14.42 -0.60
C GLN A 85 11.62 15.15 0.72
N GLU A 86 10.54 14.77 1.39
CA GLU A 86 10.20 15.24 2.73
C GLU A 86 11.26 14.71 3.70
N LYS A 87 12.39 15.41 3.76
CA LYS A 87 13.37 15.29 4.83
C LYS A 87 12.63 15.54 6.12
N GLY A 88 12.57 14.51 6.96
CA GLY A 88 12.01 14.58 8.29
C GLY A 88 12.57 15.79 9.02
N ASP A 89 11.69 16.74 9.31
CA ASP A 89 12.06 17.88 10.12
C ASP A 89 10.94 18.20 11.13
N LYS A 90 11.40 18.31 12.38
CA LYS A 90 10.72 18.84 13.57
C LYS A 90 9.37 18.21 13.93
N ARG A 91 9.43 17.34 14.94
CA ARG A 91 8.32 17.09 15.88
C ARG A 91 7.76 18.44 16.33
N VAL A 92 6.61 18.81 15.79
CA VAL A 92 5.81 19.95 16.25
C VAL A 92 5.26 19.56 17.63
N THR A 93 5.98 19.92 18.68
CA THR A 93 5.56 19.80 20.09
C THR A 93 4.56 20.90 20.46
N GLN A 94 3.71 21.34 19.52
CA GLN A 94 2.61 22.24 19.85
C GLN A 94 1.38 21.38 20.03
N ILE A 95 1.09 21.08 21.29
CA ILE A 95 -0.17 20.49 21.70
C ILE A 95 -1.25 21.48 21.21
N PRO A 96 -2.14 21.08 20.28
CA PRO A 96 -3.18 21.97 19.78
C PRO A 96 -4.01 22.52 20.94
N GLU A 97 -4.33 23.81 20.90
CA GLU A 97 -4.99 24.56 21.98
C GLU A 97 -6.31 23.90 22.43
N VAL A 98 -6.94 23.13 21.54
CA VAL A 98 -8.13 22.31 21.82
C VAL A 98 -7.89 21.27 22.93
N LEU A 99 -6.69 20.68 23.01
CA LEU A 99 -6.33 19.70 24.04
C LEU A 99 -6.13 20.33 25.43
N SER A 100 -5.92 21.66 25.51
CA SER A 100 -5.75 22.36 26.79
C SER A 100 -7.05 22.45 27.61
N LYS A 101 -8.21 22.25 26.98
CA LYS A 101 -9.53 22.24 27.62
C LYS A 101 -9.91 20.89 28.21
N LEU A 102 -9.11 19.84 27.97
CA LEU A 102 -9.34 18.54 28.55
C LEU A 102 -8.89 18.53 30.01
N PRO A 103 -9.59 17.79 30.90
CA PRO A 103 -9.15 17.65 32.29
C PRO A 103 -7.73 17.06 32.33
N ALA A 104 -6.88 17.56 33.24
CA ALA A 104 -5.44 17.27 33.27
C ALA A 104 -5.09 15.77 33.25
N GLY A 105 -5.91 14.93 33.88
CA GLY A 105 -5.74 13.48 33.84
C GLY A 105 -5.89 12.85 32.46
N LEU A 106 -6.73 13.42 31.58
CA LEU A 106 -6.90 12.96 30.20
C LEU A 106 -5.70 13.34 29.33
N VAL A 107 -5.11 14.52 29.55
CA VAL A 107 -3.92 14.98 28.82
C VAL A 107 -2.71 14.09 29.11
N GLN A 108 -2.53 13.69 30.37
CA GLN A 108 -1.43 12.81 30.77
C GLN A 108 -1.55 11.41 30.13
N VAL A 109 -2.77 10.84 30.13
CA VAL A 109 -3.06 9.57 29.44
C VAL A 109 -2.81 9.68 27.93
N LEU A 110 -3.20 10.80 27.31
CA LEU A 110 -2.97 11.04 25.88
C LEU A 110 -1.48 11.19 25.53
N GLN A 111 -0.65 11.72 26.44
CA GLN A 111 0.80 11.85 26.25
C GLN A 111 1.53 10.50 26.36
N GLU A 112 1.08 9.62 27.26
CA GLU A 112 1.62 8.26 27.38
C GLU A 112 1.18 7.34 26.24
N MET A 113 0.07 7.70 25.58
CA MET A 113 -0.51 6.96 24.48
C MET A 113 0.08 7.43 23.14
N ASN A 114 0.88 6.59 22.50
CA ASN A 114 1.38 6.86 21.14
C ASN A 114 0.25 6.67 20.14
N SER A 115 -0.45 7.78 19.84
CA SER A 115 -1.59 7.82 18.95
C SER A 115 -1.22 8.43 17.60
N LYS A 116 -1.71 7.81 16.53
CA LYS A 116 -1.67 8.31 15.16
C LYS A 116 -3.08 8.34 14.62
N VAL A 117 -3.58 9.53 14.33
CA VAL A 117 -4.82 9.74 13.57
C VAL A 117 -4.41 10.18 12.18
N GLY A 118 -5.08 9.65 11.17
CA GLY A 118 -4.92 10.14 9.81
C GLY A 118 -6.23 10.12 9.06
N PHE A 119 -6.32 11.06 8.15
CA PHE A 119 -7.41 11.23 7.22
C PHE A 119 -6.80 11.39 5.83
N SER A 120 -7.33 10.67 4.86
CA SER A 120 -6.93 10.76 3.46
C SER A 120 -8.19 10.89 2.62
N PHE A 121 -8.14 11.81 1.69
CA PHE A 121 -9.17 12.03 0.70
C PHE A 121 -8.49 12.18 -0.65
N SER A 122 -8.94 11.42 -1.65
CA SER A 122 -8.47 11.56 -3.02
C SER A 122 -9.67 11.51 -3.96
N ASP A 123 -9.74 12.48 -4.85
CA ASP A 123 -10.68 12.51 -5.96
C ASP A 123 -9.89 12.44 -7.26
N SER A 124 -10.26 11.52 -8.16
CA SER A 124 -9.55 11.31 -9.42
C SER A 124 -10.53 11.15 -10.56
N LYS A 125 -10.28 11.88 -11.65
CA LYS A 125 -11.05 11.83 -12.89
C LYS A 125 -10.14 11.31 -14.00
N SER A 126 -10.28 10.03 -14.31
CA SER A 126 -9.55 9.38 -15.41
C SER A 126 -10.56 8.76 -16.37
N ARG A 127 -10.45 7.46 -16.67
CA ARG A 127 -11.50 6.71 -17.39
C ARG A 127 -12.77 6.52 -16.58
N LYS A 128 -12.65 6.62 -15.26
CA LYS A 128 -13.72 6.49 -14.26
C LYS A 128 -13.55 7.59 -13.22
N ASP A 129 -14.66 8.09 -12.70
CA ASP A 129 -14.64 9.02 -11.58
C ASP A 129 -14.49 8.22 -10.30
N ARG A 130 -13.45 8.50 -9.50
CA ARG A 130 -13.16 7.76 -8.28
C ARG A 130 -12.91 8.70 -7.11
N THR A 131 -13.66 8.48 -6.04
CA THR A 131 -13.48 9.15 -4.76
C THR A 131 -13.08 8.11 -3.70
N ASP A 132 -11.95 8.32 -3.03
CA ASP A 132 -11.45 7.48 -1.92
C ASP A 132 -11.38 8.34 -0.67
N LEU A 133 -12.08 7.92 0.38
CA LEU A 133 -12.05 8.52 1.70
C LEU A 133 -11.57 7.46 2.68
N ARG A 134 -10.53 7.79 3.44
CA ARG A 134 -9.97 6.91 4.46
C ARG A 134 -9.76 7.67 5.75
N PHE A 135 -10.27 7.09 6.83
CA PHE A 135 -9.95 7.49 8.19
C PHE A 135 -9.24 6.34 8.88
N PHE A 136 -8.14 6.61 9.55
CA PHE A 136 -7.46 5.62 10.36
C PHE A 136 -7.05 6.19 11.71
N TYR A 137 -7.13 5.36 12.73
CA TYR A 137 -6.64 5.66 14.07
C TYR A 137 -5.88 4.45 14.61
N ASN A 138 -4.63 4.68 14.98
CA ASN A 138 -3.76 3.69 15.58
C ASN A 138 -3.31 4.23 16.93
N SER A 139 -3.40 3.43 17.97
CA SER A 139 -3.01 3.81 19.31
C SER A 139 -2.25 2.69 19.98
N LYS A 140 -1.16 3.06 20.63
CA LYS A 140 -0.35 2.15 21.43
C LYS A 140 -0.11 2.76 22.80
N TRP A 141 -0.56 2.05 23.82
CA TRP A 141 -0.37 2.43 25.21
C TRP A 141 0.37 1.33 25.95
N LYS A 142 1.41 1.71 26.71
CA LYS A 142 2.17 0.80 27.56
C LYS A 142 2.03 1.25 29.01
N ASN A 143 1.63 0.33 29.86
CA ASN A 143 1.52 0.55 31.30
C ASN A 143 2.21 -0.60 32.04
N GLY A 144 3.46 -0.38 32.46
CA GLY A 144 4.31 -1.38 33.10
C GLY A 144 4.51 -2.61 32.22
N HIS A 145 3.98 -3.75 32.68
CA HIS A 145 4.05 -5.02 31.95
C HIS A 145 2.92 -5.24 30.93
N SER A 146 2.01 -4.28 30.78
CA SER A 146 0.87 -4.37 29.86
C SER A 146 1.06 -3.46 28.66
N GLU A 147 0.69 -3.95 27.49
CA GLU A 147 0.65 -3.23 26.22
C GLU A 147 -0.75 -3.37 25.61
N TYR A 148 -1.33 -2.24 25.22
CA TYR A 148 -2.61 -2.13 24.57
C TYR A 148 -2.37 -1.53 23.19
N VAL A 149 -2.85 -2.19 22.15
CA VAL A 149 -2.82 -1.68 20.77
C VAL A 149 -4.25 -1.65 20.26
N PHE A 150 -4.65 -0.50 19.73
CA PHE A 150 -5.96 -0.29 19.14
C PHE A 150 -5.78 0.30 17.75
N ASP A 151 -6.25 -0.44 16.74
CA ASP A 151 -6.15 -0.07 15.34
C ASP A 151 -7.56 -0.02 14.76
N THR A 152 -7.92 1.10 14.14
CA THR A 152 -9.20 1.26 13.44
C THR A 152 -8.96 1.88 12.08
N ASP A 153 -9.70 1.39 11.10
CA ASP A 153 -9.63 1.85 9.71
C ASP A 153 -11.03 1.84 9.14
N TYR A 154 -11.45 3.00 8.64
CA TYR A 154 -12.66 3.19 7.87
C TYR A 154 -12.26 3.62 6.47
N ARG A 155 -12.82 2.94 5.47
CA ARG A 155 -12.58 3.23 4.06
C ARG A 155 -13.88 3.26 3.30
N TYR A 156 -14.05 4.31 2.50
CA TYR A 156 -15.14 4.50 1.57
C TYR A 156 -14.55 4.78 0.19
N ILE A 157 -14.93 3.99 -0.80
CA ILE A 157 -14.54 4.18 -2.20
C ILE A 157 -15.80 4.19 -3.03
N GLU A 158 -15.94 5.23 -3.84
CA GLU A 158 -16.97 5.38 -4.85
C GLU A 158 -16.30 5.39 -6.23
N VAL A 159 -16.90 4.67 -7.19
CA VAL A 159 -16.45 4.59 -8.57
C VAL A 159 -17.64 4.79 -9.48
N ASP A 160 -17.59 5.80 -10.35
CA ASP A 160 -18.66 6.19 -11.27
C ASP A 160 -20.03 6.41 -10.57
N GLY A 161 -20.01 6.90 -9.33
CA GLY A 161 -21.21 7.12 -8.51
C GLY A 161 -21.73 5.89 -7.77
N GLU A 162 -21.08 4.74 -7.94
CA GLU A 162 -21.43 3.49 -7.23
C GLU A 162 -20.43 3.22 -6.10
N THR A 163 -20.92 2.86 -4.92
CA THR A 163 -20.05 2.50 -3.79
C THR A 163 -19.35 1.17 -4.09
N SER A 164 -18.03 1.20 -4.26
CA SER A 164 -17.20 0.01 -4.54
C SER A 164 -16.58 -0.61 -3.29
N ASP A 165 -16.27 0.18 -2.26
CA ASP A 165 -15.76 -0.31 -0.96
C ASP A 165 -16.38 0.56 0.13
N ASN A 166 -16.93 -0.08 1.16
CA ASN A 166 -17.36 0.60 2.37
C ASN A 166 -17.06 -0.36 3.50
N ARG A 167 -15.95 -0.12 4.18
CA ARG A 167 -15.40 -1.09 5.11
C ARG A 167 -14.95 -0.40 6.38
N TYR A 168 -15.33 -1.03 7.47
CA TYR A 168 -14.88 -0.66 8.80
C TYR A 168 -14.15 -1.84 9.42
N THR A 169 -12.94 -1.60 9.93
CA THR A 169 -12.18 -2.57 10.70
C THR A 169 -11.76 -1.97 12.04
N ALA A 170 -11.81 -2.81 13.07
CA ALA A 170 -11.32 -2.51 14.40
C ALA A 170 -10.55 -3.70 14.93
N ASN A 171 -9.35 -3.47 15.43
CA ASN A 171 -8.49 -4.46 16.03
C ASN A 171 -8.05 -3.97 17.40
N PHE A 172 -8.28 -4.79 18.41
CA PHE A 172 -7.80 -4.54 19.76
C PHE A 172 -6.88 -5.68 20.16
N ARG A 173 -5.70 -5.33 20.67
CA ARG A 173 -4.71 -6.29 21.16
C ARG A 173 -4.27 -5.89 22.54
N PHE A 174 -4.45 -6.81 23.47
CA PHE A 174 -3.91 -6.71 24.80
C PHE A 174 -2.78 -7.73 24.95
N ARG A 175 -1.64 -7.28 25.46
CA ARG A 175 -0.51 -8.15 25.81
C ARG A 175 -0.05 -7.82 27.22
N ARG A 176 0.12 -8.83 28.07
CA ARG A 176 0.73 -8.67 29.39
C ARG A 176 1.90 -9.63 29.57
N GLN A 177 3.06 -9.09 29.89
CA GLN A 177 4.22 -9.85 30.33
C GLN A 177 4.01 -10.29 31.78
N GLN A 178 4.08 -11.58 32.07
CA GLN A 178 3.99 -12.10 33.44
C GLN A 178 5.39 -12.35 34.01
N GLU A 179 6.29 -12.89 33.19
CA GLU A 179 7.70 -13.16 33.53
C GLU A 179 8.59 -12.84 32.33
N LYS A 180 9.92 -12.87 32.45
CA LYS A 180 10.83 -12.55 31.34
C LYS A 180 10.55 -13.35 30.05
N ASN A 181 10.08 -14.59 30.19
CA ASN A 181 9.85 -15.51 29.08
C ASN A 181 8.37 -15.92 28.90
N PHE A 182 7.44 -15.35 29.68
CA PHE A 182 6.03 -15.72 29.63
C PHE A 182 5.14 -14.48 29.51
N PHE A 183 4.22 -14.51 28.54
CA PHE A 183 3.23 -13.47 28.32
C PHE A 183 1.88 -14.07 27.92
N VAL A 184 0.82 -13.31 28.21
CA VAL A 184 -0.54 -13.61 27.75
C VAL A 184 -0.95 -12.53 26.77
N GLN A 185 -1.55 -12.93 25.65
CA GLN A 185 -2.06 -12.02 24.64
C GLN A 185 -3.50 -12.37 24.29
N ALA A 186 -4.36 -11.36 24.20
CA ALA A 186 -5.70 -11.45 23.65
C ALA A 186 -5.82 -10.49 22.47
N SER A 187 -6.40 -10.95 21.38
CA SER A 187 -6.67 -10.14 20.19
C SER A 187 -8.15 -10.25 19.85
N THR A 188 -8.80 -9.11 19.62
CA THR A 188 -10.19 -9.02 19.15
C THR A 188 -10.20 -8.28 17.84
N PHE A 189 -10.75 -8.91 16.81
CA PHE A 189 -10.87 -8.33 15.49
C PHE A 189 -12.34 -8.24 15.10
N TYR A 190 -12.73 -7.07 14.61
CA TYR A 190 -14.04 -6.79 14.07
C TYR A 190 -13.89 -6.21 12.67
N ARG A 191 -14.71 -6.72 11.74
CA ARG A 191 -14.80 -6.24 10.36
C ARG A 191 -16.25 -6.20 9.94
N ARG A 192 -16.64 -5.10 9.30
CA ARG A 192 -17.94 -4.93 8.65
C ARG A 192 -17.74 -4.45 7.22
N ASP A 193 -18.47 -5.05 6.29
CA ASP A 193 -18.35 -4.85 4.85
C ASP A 193 -19.75 -4.94 4.21
N PRO A 194 -20.60 -3.89 4.36
CA PRO A 194 -22.02 -3.90 3.94
C PRO A 194 -22.24 -4.25 2.46
N ILE A 195 -21.27 -4.01 1.58
CA ILE A 195 -21.41 -4.28 0.14
C ILE A 195 -21.41 -5.79 -0.12
N ARG A 196 -20.67 -6.56 0.69
CA ARG A 196 -20.59 -8.03 0.57
C ARG A 196 -21.72 -8.77 1.26
N GLU A 197 -22.60 -8.07 1.98
CA GLU A 197 -23.70 -8.68 2.76
C GLU A 197 -24.98 -8.90 1.93
N ILE A 198 -25.00 -8.55 0.62
CA ILE A 198 -26.23 -8.55 -0.21
C ILE A 198 -26.54 -9.90 -0.91
N ASP A 199 -25.68 -10.92 -0.85
CA ASP A 199 -25.92 -12.23 -1.53
C ASP A 199 -25.74 -13.45 -0.59
N LEU A 200 -26.56 -13.57 0.46
CA LEU A 200 -26.75 -14.81 1.24
C LEU A 200 -28.22 -15.07 1.57
#